data_AF-A0A967XT90-F1
#
_entry.id   AF-A0A967XT90-F1
#
_cell.length_a   1.000
_cell.length_b   1.000
_cell.length_c   1.000
_cell.angle_alpha   90.00
_cell.angle_beta   90.00
_cell.angle_gamma   90.00
#
_symmetry.space_group_name_H-M   'P 1'
#
loop_
_entity.id
_entity.type
_entity.pdbx_description
1 polymer ?
#
loop_
_entity_poly.entity_id
_entity_poly.type
_entity_poly.pdbx_seq_one_letter_code
_entity_poly.pdbx_strand_id
1 'polypeptide(L)'
;FKAEYCFDYGMHQWLARADHTFAPLQLERLFLGRHKFSHFRIWFRDQLSDYVRQILLDGRSATRPYLNPKFVEEMVSKHMKGNRNYTKEINKILTAELIHRLLLEER
;
A
#
# COMPACT_ATOMS: atom_id res chain seq x y z
N PHE A 1 17.64 -3.04 11.59
CA PHE A 1 17.01 -4.35 11.28
C PHE A 1 15.53 -4.45 11.66
N LYS A 2 15.11 -4.50 12.94
CA LYS A 2 13.67 -4.65 13.31
C LYS A 2 12.82 -3.39 13.08
N ALA A 3 13.40 -2.21 13.24
CA ALA A 3 12.69 -0.94 13.10
C ALA A 3 12.11 -0.74 11.69
N GLU A 4 12.83 -1.13 10.64
CA GLU A 4 12.38 -1.02 9.25
C GLU A 4 11.23 -1.98 8.92
N TYR A 5 11.20 -3.17 9.52
CA TYR A 5 10.03 -4.06 9.44
C TYR A 5 8.84 -3.47 10.20
N CYS A 6 9.08 -2.86 11.35
CA CYS A 6 8.02 -2.17 12.09
C CYS A 6 7.52 -0.93 11.34
N PHE A 7 8.36 -0.22 10.60
CA PHE A 7 7.97 1.00 9.89
C PHE A 7 7.20 0.70 8.58
N ASP A 8 7.56 -0.38 7.90
CA ASP A 8 6.92 -0.76 6.63
C ASP A 8 5.65 -1.59 6.88
N TYR A 9 5.76 -2.62 7.73
CA TYR A 9 4.71 -3.62 7.96
C TYR A 9 4.02 -3.51 9.31
N GLY A 10 4.67 -2.98 10.34
CA GLY A 10 4.17 -2.97 11.73
C GLY A 10 3.71 -1.59 12.23
N MET A 11 3.59 -0.62 11.33
CA MET A 11 3.53 0.77 11.77
C MET A 11 2.14 1.07 12.30
N HIS A 12 2.07 1.39 13.59
CA HIS A 12 0.80 1.73 14.23
C HIS A 12 0.17 2.94 13.52
N GLN A 13 -1.14 2.92 13.31
CA GLN A 13 -1.84 3.90 12.48
C GLN A 13 -1.65 5.37 12.97
N TRP A 14 -1.42 5.57 14.28
CA TRP A 14 -1.10 6.90 14.82
C TRP A 14 0.29 7.38 14.39
N LEU A 15 1.25 6.47 14.27
CA LEU A 15 2.62 6.77 13.84
C LEU A 15 2.66 7.13 12.36
N ALA A 16 1.80 6.52 11.53
CA ALA A 16 1.62 6.93 10.13
C ALA A 16 1.14 8.37 10.00
N ARG A 17 0.21 8.78 10.86
CA ARG A 17 -0.33 10.14 10.87
C ARG A 17 0.71 11.17 11.33
N ALA A 18 1.49 10.83 12.36
CA ALA A 18 2.58 11.68 12.84
C ALA A 18 3.68 11.83 11.76
N ASP A 19 4.07 10.72 11.12
CA ASP A 19 5.03 10.72 10.02
C ASP A 19 4.55 11.60 8.85
N HIS A 20 3.28 11.51 8.45
CA HIS A 20 2.71 12.39 7.42
C HIS A 20 2.84 13.89 7.78
N THR A 21 2.62 14.27 9.04
CA THR A 21 2.78 15.67 9.46
C THR A 21 4.24 16.15 9.43
N PHE A 22 5.21 15.23 9.49
CA PHE A 22 6.64 15.52 9.40
C PHE A 22 7.26 15.15 8.03
N ALA A 23 6.47 14.62 7.09
CA ALA A 23 6.87 14.25 5.74
C ALA A 23 7.59 15.37 4.94
N PRO A 24 7.24 16.68 5.05
CA PRO A 24 7.98 17.72 4.32
C PRO A 24 9.47 17.82 4.75
N LEU A 25 9.84 17.29 5.91
CA LEU A 25 11.23 17.25 6.37
C LEU A 25 12.03 16.10 5.74
N GLN A 26 11.40 15.21 4.95
CA GLN A 26 12.04 14.09 4.24
C GLN A 26 12.99 13.24 5.11
N LEU A 27 12.77 13.17 6.42
CA LEU A 27 13.62 12.40 7.35
C LEU A 27 13.67 10.92 6.97
N GLU A 28 12.62 10.45 6.30
CA GLU A 28 12.57 9.13 5.68
C GLU A 28 13.73 8.89 4.70
N ARG A 29 14.13 9.86 3.87
CA ARG A 29 15.23 9.72 2.88
C ARG A 29 16.63 9.65 3.51
N LEU A 30 16.80 10.08 4.75
CA LEU A 30 18.10 10.01 5.45
C LEU A 30 18.40 8.61 6.00
N PHE A 31 17.37 7.78 6.18
CA PHE A 31 17.50 6.42 6.72
C PHE A 31 17.02 5.30 5.77
N LEU A 32 16.14 5.60 4.80
CA LEU A 32 15.65 4.64 3.79
C LEU A 32 16.68 4.50 2.67
N GLY A 33 17.15 3.27 2.43
CA GLY A 33 18.09 2.93 1.36
C GLY A 33 19.47 2.43 1.81
N ARG A 34 19.83 2.51 3.10
CA ARG A 34 21.14 2.00 3.57
C ARG A 34 21.19 0.49 3.84
N HIS A 35 20.06 -0.16 4.16
CA HIS A 35 20.05 -1.57 4.55
C HIS A 35 18.89 -2.43 4.01
N LYS A 36 17.83 -1.86 3.44
CA LYS A 36 16.68 -2.61 2.89
C LYS A 36 16.27 -2.04 1.53
N PHE A 37 16.28 -2.89 0.50
CA PHE A 37 16.03 -2.50 -0.89
C PHE A 37 14.54 -2.25 -1.19
N SER A 38 13.63 -2.87 -0.44
CA SER A 38 12.18 -2.81 -0.71
C SER A 38 11.43 -1.95 0.30
N HIS A 39 10.84 -0.85 -0.18
CA HIS A 39 10.05 0.09 0.62
C HIS A 39 8.61 0.14 0.09
N PHE A 40 7.87 -0.94 0.30
CA PHE A 40 6.54 -1.10 -0.29
C PHE A 40 5.54 -0.03 0.16
N ARG A 41 5.65 0.50 1.38
CA ARG A 41 4.83 1.64 1.82
C ARG A 41 5.01 2.86 0.93
N ILE A 42 6.26 3.23 0.63
CA ILE A 42 6.56 4.40 -0.21
C ILE A 42 6.21 4.08 -1.65
N TRP A 43 6.55 2.89 -2.13
CA TRP A 43 6.26 2.50 -3.50
C TRP A 43 4.77 2.47 -3.78
N PHE A 44 3.95 1.85 -2.94
CA PHE A 44 2.50 1.85 -3.12
C PHE A 44 1.84 3.23 -2.94
N ARG A 45 2.47 4.12 -2.16
CA ARG A 45 2.01 5.52 -2.00
C ARG A 45 2.38 6.39 -3.20
N ASP A 46 3.59 6.23 -3.73
CA ASP A 46 4.22 7.15 -4.69
C ASP A 46 4.43 6.46 -6.05
N GLN A 47 5.50 5.66 -6.22
CA GLN A 47 5.96 5.19 -7.54
C GLN A 47 5.04 4.17 -8.22
N LEU A 48 4.40 3.30 -7.44
CA LEU A 48 3.45 2.27 -7.89
C LEU A 48 2.00 2.67 -7.61
N SER A 49 1.76 3.92 -7.22
CA SER A 49 0.43 4.39 -6.82
C SER A 49 -0.59 4.22 -7.95
N ASP A 50 -0.24 4.63 -9.16
CA ASP A 50 -1.13 4.49 -10.31
C ASP A 50 -1.43 3.03 -10.65
N TYR A 51 -0.44 2.14 -10.53
CA TYR A 51 -0.65 0.71 -10.71
C TYR A 51 -1.61 0.13 -9.67
N VAL A 52 -1.42 0.48 -8.39
CA VAL A 52 -2.31 0.06 -7.31
C VAL A 52 -3.73 0.55 -7.55
N ARG A 53 -3.92 1.82 -7.98
CA ARG A 53 -5.25 2.34 -8.34
C ARG A 53 -5.84 1.58 -9.51
N GLN A 54 -5.07 1.40 -10.57
CA GLN A 54 -5.52 0.74 -11.79
C GLN A 54 -6.00 -0.68 -11.52
N ILE A 55 -5.29 -1.44 -10.68
CA ILE A 55 -5.69 -2.82 -10.38
C ILE A 55 -6.83 -2.85 -9.36
N LEU A 56 -6.69 -2.18 -8.21
CA LEU A 56 -7.62 -2.32 -7.08
C LEU A 56 -8.93 -1.55 -7.24
N LEU A 57 -8.95 -0.49 -8.06
CA LEU A 57 -10.15 0.29 -8.36
C LEU A 57 -10.77 -0.08 -9.72
N ASP A 58 -10.27 -1.14 -10.36
CA ASP A 58 -10.87 -1.70 -11.58
C ASP A 58 -12.27 -2.26 -11.29
N GLY A 59 -13.17 -2.18 -12.28
CA GLY A 59 -14.49 -2.78 -12.19
C GLY A 59 -14.46 -4.28 -11.89
N ARG A 60 -13.45 -5.01 -12.38
CA ARG A 60 -13.26 -6.44 -12.09
C ARG A 60 -13.02 -6.69 -10.60
N SER A 61 -12.21 -5.85 -9.96
CA SER A 61 -11.99 -5.96 -8.51
C SER A 61 -13.25 -5.67 -7.71
N ALA A 62 -14.10 -4.74 -8.17
CA ALA A 62 -15.38 -4.45 -7.53
C ALA A 62 -16.38 -5.61 -7.59
N THR A 63 -16.26 -6.50 -8.57
CA THR A 63 -17.11 -7.69 -8.70
C THR A 63 -16.68 -8.89 -7.84
N ARG A 64 -15.51 -8.82 -7.19
CA ARG A 64 -15.02 -9.93 -6.36
C ARG A 64 -15.88 -10.09 -5.11
N PRO A 65 -16.46 -11.28 -4.84
CA PRO A 65 -17.41 -11.46 -3.73
C PRO A 65 -16.76 -11.33 -2.35
N TYR A 66 -15.43 -11.46 -2.26
CA TYR A 66 -14.66 -11.34 -1.03
C TYR A 66 -14.07 -9.93 -0.82
N LEU A 67 -14.33 -8.97 -1.72
CA LEU A 67 -13.90 -7.58 -1.58
C LEU A 67 -15.09 -6.66 -1.35
N ASN A 68 -14.90 -5.69 -0.45
CA ASN A 68 -15.83 -4.57 -0.30
C ASN A 68 -15.29 -3.38 -1.11
N PRO A 69 -15.89 -3.03 -2.27
CA PRO A 69 -15.33 -2.01 -3.17
C PRO A 69 -15.22 -0.64 -2.50
N LYS A 70 -16.21 -0.25 -1.68
CA LYS A 70 -16.19 1.04 -0.97
C LYS A 70 -15.03 1.10 0.03
N PHE A 71 -14.79 0.00 0.75
CA PHE A 71 -13.67 -0.07 1.69
C PHE A 71 -12.32 -0.05 0.97
N VAL A 72 -12.20 -0.76 -0.15
CA VAL A 72 -10.97 -0.77 -0.96
C VAL A 72 -10.64 0.62 -1.47
N GLU A 73 -11.63 1.35 -2.00
CA GLU A 73 -11.46 2.73 -2.45
C GLU A 73 -11.00 3.66 -1.32
N GLU A 74 -11.67 3.60 -0.17
CA GLU A 74 -11.31 4.40 1.01
C GLU A 74 -9.89 4.06 1.52
N MET A 75 -9.55 2.78 1.55
CA MET A 75 -8.25 2.27 1.97
C MET A 75 -7.13 2.80 1.07
N VAL A 76 -7.28 2.66 -0.26
CA VAL A 76 -6.31 3.15 -1.25
C VAL A 76 -6.16 4.67 -1.14
N SER A 77 -7.26 5.41 -1.05
CA SER A 77 -7.25 6.86 -0.89
C SER A 77 -6.53 7.32 0.38
N LYS A 78 -6.81 6.68 1.53
CA LYS A 78 -6.16 7.01 2.81
C LYS A 78 -4.67 6.64 2.83
N HIS A 79 -4.29 5.56 2.15
CA HIS A 79 -2.89 5.15 2.03
C HIS A 79 -2.06 6.13 1.21
N MET A 80 -2.60 6.54 0.06
CA MET A 80 -1.93 7.47 -0.86
C MET A 80 -1.83 8.88 -0.30
N LYS A 81 -2.84 9.32 0.44
CA LYS A 81 -2.76 10.56 1.23
C LYS A 81 -1.74 10.46 2.38
N GLY A 82 -1.10 9.32 2.63
CA GLY A 82 -0.17 9.10 3.73
C GLY A 82 -0.80 9.12 5.13
N ASN A 83 -2.11 9.33 5.23
CA ASN A 83 -2.85 9.41 6.49
C ASN A 83 -2.86 8.10 7.28
N ARG A 84 -2.76 6.96 6.58
CA ARG A 84 -2.79 5.62 7.17
C ARG A 84 -1.85 4.66 6.45
N ASN A 85 -1.28 3.71 7.18
CA ASN A 85 -0.50 2.64 6.59
C ASN A 85 -1.43 1.44 6.30
N TYR A 86 -1.64 1.15 5.01
CA TYR A 86 -2.39 0.00 4.52
C TYR A 86 -1.53 -0.89 3.62
N THR A 87 -0.19 -0.81 3.74
CA THR A 87 0.73 -1.55 2.86
C THR A 87 0.45 -3.05 2.87
N LYS A 88 0.13 -3.63 4.03
CA LYS A 88 -0.17 -5.07 4.16
C LYS A 88 -1.46 -5.44 3.46
N GLU A 89 -2.50 -4.66 3.67
CA GLU A 89 -3.83 -4.86 3.14
C GLU A 89 -3.81 -4.71 1.62
N ILE A 90 -3.18 -3.65 1.12
CA ILE A 90 -2.96 -3.40 -0.31
C ILE A 90 -2.18 -4.55 -0.93
N ASN A 91 -1.06 -4.98 -0.30
CA ASN A 91 -0.27 -6.09 -0.85
C ASN A 91 -1.08 -7.40 -0.96
N LYS A 92 -1.86 -7.73 0.08
CA LYS A 92 -2.70 -8.94 0.08
C LYS A 92 -3.75 -8.90 -1.02
N ILE A 93 -4.49 -7.80 -1.12
CA ILE A 93 -5.57 -7.68 -2.11
C ILE A 93 -4.98 -7.64 -3.52
N LEU A 94 -3.89 -6.90 -3.72
CA LEU A 94 -3.19 -6.83 -5.01
C LEU A 94 -2.69 -8.19 -5.46
N THR A 95 -2.07 -8.97 -4.55
CA THR A 95 -1.62 -10.33 -4.84
C THR A 95 -2.80 -11.24 -5.20
N ALA A 96 -3.88 -11.20 -4.42
CA ALA A 96 -5.07 -12.01 -4.69
C ALA A 96 -5.73 -11.66 -6.04
N GLU A 97 -5.77 -10.38 -6.39
CA GLU A 97 -6.32 -9.91 -7.66
C GLU A 97 -5.45 -10.34 -8.84
N LEU A 98 -4.13 -10.22 -8.74
CA LEU A 98 -3.21 -10.67 -9.79
C LEU A 98 -3.28 -12.18 -10.01
N ILE A 99 -3.42 -12.97 -8.94
CA ILE A 99 -3.65 -14.41 -9.06
C ILE A 99 -4.93 -14.69 -9.83
N HIS A 100 -6.04 -14.01 -9.52
CA HIS A 100 -7.30 -14.21 -10.23
C HIS A 100 -7.16 -13.87 -11.71
N ARG A 101 -6.65 -12.67 -12.02
CA ARG A 101 -6.54 -12.20 -13.42
C ARG A 101 -5.60 -13.06 -14.25
N LEU A 102 -4.39 -13.31 -13.75
CA LEU A 102 -3.31 -13.91 -14.55
C LEU A 102 -3.34 -15.44 -14.55
N LEU A 103 -3.86 -16.07 -13.49
CA LEU A 103 -3.80 -17.53 -13.34
C LEU A 103 -5.15 -18.22 -13.47
N LEU A 104 -6.25 -17.54 -13.13
CA LEU A 104 -7.59 -18.15 -13.13
C LEU A 104 -8.45 -17.69 -14.32
N GLU A 105 -8.34 -16.43 -14.73
CA GLU A 105 -9.15 -15.84 -15.82
C GLU A 105 -8.45 -15.84 -17.18
N GLU A 106 -7.14 -15.70 -17.24
CA GLU A 106 -6.34 -15.73 -18.49
C GLU A 106 -6.17 -17.13 -19.10
N ARG A 107 -7.17 -18.02 -18.95
CA ARG A 107 -7.12 -19.40 -19.44
C ARG A 107 -8.09 -19.67 -20.58
#